data_AF-C1N420-F1
#
_entry.id   AF-C1N420-F1
#
_cell.length_a   1.000
_cell.length_b   1.000
_cell.length_c   1.000
_cell.angle_alpha   90.00
_cell.angle_beta   90.00
_cell.angle_gamma   90.00
#
_symmetry.space_group_name_H-M   'P 1'
#
loop_
_entity.id
_entity.type
_entity.pdbx_description
1 polymer ?
#
loop_
_entity_poly.entity_id
_entity_poly.type
_entity_poly.pdbx_seq_one_letter_code
_entity_poly.pdbx_strand_id
1 'polypeptide(L)'
;EDATKRDAKREEYRSAQAKGIPQVVTDRMLKRISIFSGVPLLLGFSTGPIFYGAKVFAHLDVAPWQFFLASTLTFGGALVGITYGVLSASWEPGREGTFWGGAEIKVNVPILMATVLGKASG
;
A
#
# COMPACT_ATOMS: atom_id res chain seq x y z
N GLU A 1 -12.31 -8.03 -39.72
CA GLU A 1 -13.22 -7.92 -38.57
C GLU A 1 -12.49 -7.99 -37.22
N ASP A 2 -11.60 -8.97 -37.02
CA ASP A 2 -10.92 -9.18 -35.73
C ASP A 2 -9.78 -8.19 -35.42
N ALA A 3 -9.13 -7.63 -36.45
CA ALA A 3 -8.19 -6.51 -36.28
C ALA A 3 -8.90 -5.23 -35.83
N THR A 4 -10.04 -4.92 -36.47
CA THR A 4 -10.85 -3.74 -36.21
C THR A 4 -11.44 -3.71 -34.80
N LYS A 5 -11.87 -4.88 -34.28
CA LYS A 5 -12.33 -5.02 -32.89
C LYS A 5 -11.20 -4.81 -31.87
N ARG A 6 -9.98 -5.24 -32.19
CA ARG A 6 -8.80 -5.04 -31.33
C ARG A 6 -8.35 -3.58 -31.29
N ASP A 7 -8.40 -2.88 -32.42
CA ASP A 7 -8.03 -1.47 -32.51
C ASP A 7 -9.03 -0.58 -31.76
N ALA A 8 -10.33 -0.81 -31.93
CA ALA A 8 -11.38 -0.12 -31.19
C ALA A 8 -11.24 -0.32 -29.67
N LYS A 9 -10.95 -1.56 -29.24
CA LYS A 9 -10.73 -1.88 -27.82
C LYS A 9 -9.46 -1.20 -27.27
N ARG A 10 -8.41 -1.08 -28.07
CA ARG A 10 -7.15 -0.41 -27.69
C ARG A 10 -7.33 1.11 -27.54
N GLU A 11 -8.18 1.69 -28.37
CA GLU A 11 -8.55 3.11 -28.32
C GLU A 11 -9.46 3.41 -27.12
N GLU A 12 -10.37 2.49 -26.80
CA GLU A 12 -11.16 2.50 -25.55
C GLU A 12 -10.26 2.41 -24.31
N TYR A 13 -9.27 1.50 -24.30
CA TYR A 13 -8.30 1.43 -23.18
C TYR A 13 -7.44 2.68 -23.05
N ARG A 14 -6.98 3.28 -24.17
CA ARG A 14 -6.21 4.53 -24.14
C ARG A 14 -7.03 5.72 -23.63
N SER A 15 -8.29 5.83 -24.05
CA SER A 15 -9.19 6.89 -23.59
C SER A 15 -9.62 6.70 -22.13
N ALA A 16 -9.79 5.46 -21.66
CA ALA A 16 -9.97 5.14 -20.25
C ALA A 16 -8.72 5.47 -19.42
N GLN A 17 -7.51 5.18 -19.93
CA GLN A 17 -6.24 5.51 -19.28
C GLN A 17 -6.02 7.03 -19.20
N ALA A 18 -6.44 7.80 -20.21
CA ALA A 18 -6.38 9.27 -20.20
C ALA A 18 -7.32 9.93 -19.18
N LYS A 19 -8.40 9.24 -18.77
CA LYS A 19 -9.29 9.65 -17.66
C LYS A 19 -8.84 9.11 -16.30
N GLY A 20 -7.86 8.20 -16.28
CA GLY A 20 -7.36 7.56 -15.07
C GLY A 20 -6.38 8.44 -14.28
N ILE A 21 -6.06 8.00 -13.06
CA ILE A 21 -4.99 8.61 -12.26
C ILE A 21 -3.69 8.58 -13.09
N PRO A 22 -2.99 9.72 -13.26
CA PRO A 22 -1.75 9.76 -14.04
C PRO A 22 -0.73 8.74 -13.55
N GLN A 23 -0.05 8.04 -14.47
CA GLN A 23 0.86 6.93 -14.13
C GLN A 23 1.94 7.36 -13.12
N VAL A 24 2.47 8.58 -13.23
CA VAL A 24 3.45 9.12 -12.29
C VAL A 24 2.94 9.15 -10.84
N VAL A 25 1.64 9.38 -10.63
CA VAL A 25 1.00 9.37 -9.31
C VAL A 25 0.88 7.93 -8.83
N THR A 26 0.42 7.02 -9.69
CA THR A 26 0.32 5.59 -9.39
C THR A 26 1.67 4.99 -9.03
N ASP A 27 2.74 5.31 -9.77
CA ASP A 27 4.10 4.85 -9.48
C ASP A 27 4.58 5.32 -8.10
N ARG A 28 4.28 6.57 -7.74
CA ARG A 28 4.61 7.10 -6.40
C ARG A 28 3.81 6.42 -5.29
N MET A 29 2.53 6.14 -5.52
CA MET A 29 1.71 5.34 -4.59
C MET A 29 2.30 3.95 -4.41
N LEU A 30 2.58 3.24 -5.52
CA LEU A 30 3.12 1.89 -5.49
C LEU A 30 4.49 1.82 -4.82
N LYS A 31 5.38 2.80 -5.06
CA LYS A 31 6.68 2.89 -4.40
C LYS A 31 6.55 3.05 -2.89
N ARG A 32 5.62 3.87 -2.42
CA ARG A 32 5.41 4.05 -0.96
C ARG A 32 4.74 2.82 -0.36
N ILE A 33 3.74 2.24 -1.03
CA ILE A 33 3.12 0.99 -0.61
C ILE A 33 4.20 -0.08 -0.45
N SER A 34 5.05 -0.30 -1.46
CA SER A 34 6.05 -1.36 -1.42
C SER A 34 7.07 -1.16 -0.29
N ILE A 35 7.45 0.07 0.02
CA ILE A 35 8.33 0.37 1.15
C ILE A 35 7.60 0.14 2.49
N PHE A 36 6.46 0.80 2.69
CA PHE A 36 5.76 0.80 3.99
C PHE A 36 5.08 -0.51 4.32
N SER A 37 4.63 -1.29 3.33
CA SER A 37 4.07 -2.63 3.55
C SER A 37 5.14 -3.72 3.43
N GLY A 38 6.11 -3.56 2.52
CA GLY A 38 7.12 -4.58 2.26
C GLY A 38 8.08 -4.77 3.44
N VAL A 39 8.54 -3.69 4.08
CA VAL A 39 9.40 -3.80 5.28
C VAL A 39 8.73 -4.61 6.40
N PRO A 40 7.53 -4.26 6.88
CA PRO A 40 6.87 -5.05 7.91
C PRO A 40 6.45 -6.45 7.42
N LEU A 41 6.15 -6.65 6.14
CA LEU A 41 5.89 -7.99 5.59
C LEU A 41 7.14 -8.90 5.69
N LEU A 42 8.31 -8.39 5.28
CA LEU A 42 9.58 -9.11 5.40
C LEU A 42 9.90 -9.43 6.86
N LEU A 43 9.67 -8.47 7.77
CA LEU A 43 9.79 -8.70 9.20
C LEU A 43 8.82 -9.79 9.69
N GLY A 44 7.58 -9.79 9.21
CA GLY A 44 6.57 -10.80 9.54
C GLY A 44 6.95 -12.21 9.10
N PHE A 45 7.59 -12.36 7.95
CA PHE A 45 8.15 -13.65 7.54
C PHE A 45 9.38 -14.05 8.36
N SER A 46 10.19 -13.07 8.79
CA SER A 46 11.36 -13.33 9.65
C SER A 46 11.00 -13.72 11.09
N THR A 47 9.82 -13.33 11.59
CA THR A 47 9.38 -13.63 12.97
C THR A 47 9.40 -15.11 13.30
N GLY A 48 8.95 -15.98 12.38
CA GLY A 48 8.96 -17.44 12.60
C GLY A 48 10.37 -17.99 12.84
N PRO A 49 11.30 -17.84 11.88
CA PRO A 49 12.69 -18.25 12.05
C PRO A 49 13.39 -17.65 13.27
N ILE A 50 13.15 -16.38 13.58
CA ILE A 50 13.74 -15.71 14.74
C ILE A 50 13.25 -16.36 16.04
N PHE A 51 11.94 -16.55 16.21
CA PHE A 51 11.38 -17.17 17.42
C PHE A 51 11.76 -18.64 17.54
N TYR A 52 11.80 -19.37 16.43
CA TYR A 52 12.29 -20.74 16.40
C TYR A 52 13.76 -20.81 16.83
N GLY A 53 14.63 -19.97 16.26
CA GLY A 53 16.04 -19.93 16.60
C GLY A 53 16.29 -19.51 18.06
N ALA A 54 15.52 -18.53 18.57
CA ALA A 54 15.56 -18.12 19.97
C ALA A 54 15.25 -19.30 20.91
N LYS A 55 14.26 -20.12 20.57
CA LYS A 55 13.90 -21.31 21.35
C LYS A 55 14.93 -22.44 21.24
N VAL A 56 15.40 -22.73 20.02
CA VAL A 56 16.23 -23.91 19.74
C VAL A 56 17.71 -23.69 20.07
N PHE A 57 18.27 -22.54 19.70
CA PHE A 57 19.70 -22.26 19.82
C PHE A 57 20.06 -21.42 21.06
N ALA A 58 19.18 -20.50 21.46
CA ALA A 58 19.42 -19.63 22.60
C ALA A 58 18.72 -20.11 23.89
N HIS A 59 17.94 -21.20 23.82
CA HIS A 59 17.17 -21.76 24.94
C HIS A 59 16.33 -20.72 25.68
N LEU A 60 15.85 -19.70 24.97
CA LEU A 60 14.98 -18.68 25.53
C LEU A 60 13.58 -19.25 25.67
N ASP A 61 12.99 -19.09 26.85
CA ASP A 61 11.58 -19.40 27.09
C ASP A 61 10.70 -18.29 26.52
N VAL A 62 10.51 -18.35 25.20
CA VAL A 62 9.65 -17.43 24.47
C VAL A 62 8.21 -17.89 24.61
N ALA A 63 7.41 -17.10 25.30
CA ALA A 63 5.99 -17.38 25.48
C ALA A 63 5.23 -17.25 24.15
N PRO A 64 4.23 -18.11 23.87
CA PRO A 64 3.50 -18.09 22.61
C PRO A 64 2.89 -16.72 22.25
N TRP A 65 2.41 -15.97 23.26
CA TRP A 65 1.81 -14.65 23.04
C TRP A 65 2.80 -13.65 22.43
N GLN A 66 4.10 -13.77 22.71
CA GLN A 66 5.13 -12.88 22.15
C GLN A 66 5.24 -13.07 20.63
N PHE A 67 5.19 -14.32 20.16
CA PHE A 67 5.19 -14.65 18.73
C PHE A 67 3.92 -14.10 18.05
N PHE A 68 2.76 -14.33 18.67
CA PHE A 68 1.49 -13.85 18.13
C PHE A 68 1.45 -12.33 18.08
N LEU A 69 1.91 -11.63 19.12
CA LEU A 69 1.96 -10.18 19.13
C LEU A 69 2.92 -9.65 18.05
N ALA A 70 4.14 -10.17 17.97
CA ALA A 70 5.12 -9.75 16.97
C ALA A 70 4.57 -9.95 15.54
N SER A 71 4.01 -11.14 15.25
CA SER A 71 3.43 -11.46 13.95
C SER A 71 2.22 -10.57 13.62
N THR A 72 1.37 -10.31 14.60
CA THR A 72 0.18 -9.45 14.42
C THR A 72 0.61 -8.01 14.12
N LEU A 73 1.61 -7.50 14.83
CA LEU A 73 2.13 -6.15 14.60
C LEU A 73 2.80 -6.02 13.23
N THR A 74 3.56 -7.02 12.77
CA THR A 74 4.21 -6.98 11.46
C THR A 74 3.19 -7.12 10.31
N PHE A 75 2.32 -8.12 10.34
CA PHE A 75 1.35 -8.31 9.26
C PHE A 75 0.24 -7.25 9.28
N GLY A 76 -0.23 -6.86 10.47
CA GLY A 76 -1.15 -5.72 10.63
C GLY A 76 -0.51 -4.39 10.23
N GLY A 77 0.77 -4.19 10.58
CA GLY A 77 1.56 -3.06 10.15
C GLY A 77 1.71 -2.99 8.62
N ALA A 78 1.84 -4.13 7.94
CA ALA A 78 1.88 -4.18 6.49
C ALA A 78 0.57 -3.70 5.86
N LEU A 79 -0.59 -4.10 6.42
CA LEU A 79 -1.89 -3.61 5.99
C LEU A 79 -2.01 -2.08 6.14
N VAL A 80 -1.62 -1.55 7.31
CA VAL A 80 -1.58 -0.10 7.57
C VAL A 80 -0.62 0.59 6.60
N GLY A 81 0.52 -0.04 6.29
CA GLY A 81 1.52 0.47 5.35
C GLY A 81 0.98 0.65 3.93
N ILE A 82 0.05 -0.20 3.48
CA ILE A 82 -0.61 -0.01 2.19
C ILE A 82 -1.45 1.28 2.20
N THR A 83 -2.30 1.44 3.21
CA THR A 83 -3.15 2.64 3.36
C THR A 83 -2.31 3.90 3.48
N TYR A 84 -1.26 3.87 4.31
CA TYR A 84 -0.33 4.98 4.44
C TYR A 84 0.41 5.26 3.13
N GLY A 85 0.82 4.23 2.39
CA GLY A 85 1.53 4.38 1.12
C GLY A 85 0.71 5.12 0.06
N VAL A 86 -0.59 4.82 -0.04
CA VAL A 86 -1.51 5.53 -0.94
C VAL A 86 -1.73 6.98 -0.52
N LEU A 87 -2.01 7.22 0.77
CA LEU A 87 -2.40 8.54 1.28
C LEU A 87 -1.23 9.50 1.47
N SER A 88 -0.02 8.98 1.69
CA SER A 88 1.21 9.76 1.83
C SER A 88 1.82 10.15 0.47
N ALA A 89 1.33 9.61 -0.64
CA ALA A 89 1.79 9.96 -1.98
C ALA A 89 1.21 11.30 -2.44
N SER A 90 1.99 12.05 -3.23
CA SER A 90 1.47 13.22 -3.95
C SER A 90 0.56 12.78 -5.08
N TRP A 91 -0.70 13.19 -5.01
CA TRP A 91 -1.71 12.94 -6.05
C TRP A 91 -1.65 13.98 -7.19
N GLU A 92 -0.80 15.00 -7.07
CA GLU A 92 -0.57 16.01 -8.09
C GLU A 92 0.57 15.61 -9.04
N PRO A 93 0.37 15.54 -10.37
CA PRO A 93 1.40 15.11 -11.31
C PRO A 93 2.67 15.98 -11.26
N GLY A 94 2.50 17.30 -11.15
CA GLY A 94 3.59 18.28 -11.17
C GLY A 94 4.34 18.48 -9.85
N ARG A 95 3.99 17.73 -8.80
CA ARG A 95 4.60 17.87 -7.48
C ARG A 95 4.99 16.49 -6.94
N GLU A 96 6.26 16.32 -6.56
CA GLU A 96 6.76 15.03 -6.06
C GLU A 96 6.21 14.67 -4.67
N GLY A 97 5.91 15.68 -3.85
CA GLY A 97 5.38 15.54 -2.50
C GLY A 97 6.45 15.56 -1.42
N THR A 98 6.04 15.55 -0.15
CA THR A 98 6.99 15.56 0.99
C THR A 98 7.58 14.18 1.26
N PHE A 99 8.81 14.13 1.78
CA PHE A 99 9.53 12.86 2.03
C PHE A 99 8.69 11.86 2.84
N TRP A 100 8.16 12.28 3.99
CA TRP A 100 7.28 11.44 4.82
C TRP A 100 5.82 11.43 4.35
N GLY A 101 5.36 12.41 3.57
CA GLY A 101 3.99 12.47 3.05
C GLY A 101 2.95 12.99 4.06
N GLY A 102 3.38 13.62 5.15
CA GLY A 102 2.48 14.14 6.18
C GLY A 102 1.60 15.30 5.71
N ALA A 103 2.10 16.12 4.77
CA ALA A 103 1.31 17.18 4.15
C ALA A 103 0.24 16.59 3.22
N GLU A 104 0.61 15.57 2.46
CA GLU A 104 -0.24 14.87 1.51
C GLU A 104 -1.39 14.13 2.22
N ILE A 105 -1.12 13.48 3.36
CA ILE A 105 -2.17 12.81 4.16
C ILE A 105 -3.27 13.77 4.60
N LYS A 106 -2.90 14.97 5.07
CA LYS A 106 -3.89 15.98 5.53
C LYS A 106 -4.85 16.40 4.42
N VAL A 107 -4.38 16.39 3.17
CA VAL A 107 -5.18 16.74 1.99
C VAL A 107 -5.96 15.53 1.49
N ASN A 108 -5.34 14.35 1.44
CA ASN A 108 -5.90 13.15 0.81
C ASN A 108 -6.98 12.47 1.68
N VAL A 109 -6.86 12.50 3.00
CA VAL A 109 -7.81 11.84 3.92
C VAL A 109 -9.22 12.43 3.80
N PRO A 110 -9.44 13.76 3.85
CA PRO A 110 -10.78 14.33 3.64
C PRO A 110 -11.39 13.99 2.28
N ILE A 111 -10.59 13.99 1.21
CA ILE A 111 -11.04 13.64 -0.15
C ILE A 111 -11.54 12.19 -0.20
N LEU A 112 -10.78 11.28 0.41
CA LEU A 112 -11.16 9.87 0.48
C LEU A 112 -12.47 9.71 1.26
N MET A 113 -12.58 10.35 2.42
CA MET A 113 -13.79 10.28 3.25
C MET A 113 -15.01 10.85 2.53
N ALA A 114 -14.88 11.99 1.86
CA ALA A 114 -15.94 12.58 1.06
C ALA A 114 -16.37 11.64 -0.08
N THR A 115 -15.41 10.96 -0.73
CA THR A 115 -15.70 10.01 -1.81
C THR A 115 -16.42 8.76 -1.29
N VAL A 116 -16.01 8.22 -0.14
CA VAL A 116 -16.63 7.04 0.47
C VAL A 116 -18.03 7.35 1.01
N LEU A 117 -18.18 8.47 1.72
CA LEU A 117 -19.47 8.91 2.27
C LEU A 117 -20.45 9.32 1.18
N GLY A 118 -19.99 10.06 0.16
CA GLY A 118 -20.80 10.45 -0.99
C GLY A 118 -21.31 9.26 -1.80
N LYS A 119 -20.50 8.21 -1.91
CA LYS A 119 -20.88 6.92 -2.51
C LYS A 119 -21.81 6.09 -1.61
N ALA A 120 -21.80 6.31 -0.30
CA ALA A 120 -22.72 5.65 0.63
C ALA A 120 -24.11 6.31 0.66
N SER A 121 -24.23 7.55 0.18
CA SER A 121 -25.47 8.34 0.14
C SER A 121 -26.22 8.33 -1.20
N GLY A 122 -25.68 7.69 -2.24
CA GLY A 122 -26.29 7.57 -3.57
C GLY A 122 -26.45 6.11 -3.99
#